data_AF-A0A534JYN5-F1
#
_entry.id   AF-A0A534JYN5-F1
#
_cell.length_a   1.000
_cell.length_b   1.000
_cell.length_c   1.000
_cell.angle_alpha   90.00
_cell.angle_beta   90.00
_cell.angle_gamma   90.00
#
_symmetry.space_group_name_H-M   'P 1'
#
loop_
_entity.id
_entity.type
_entity.pdbx_description
1 polymer ?
#
loop_
_entity_poly.entity_id
_entity_poly.type
_entity_poly.pdbx_seq_one_letter_code
_entity_poly.pdbx_strand_id
1 'polypeptide(L)' 'MERRWAALTLVVGAAAWAFTVATFLVDFGDHDLAEGFALLAFVFGLFLAWEGGFSLWRHHALASRQKPR' A
#
# COMPACT_ATOMS: atom_id res chain seq x y z
N MET A 1 1.38 19.51 0.11
CA MET A 1 0.20 18.71 -0.26
C MET A 1 0.60 17.28 -0.62
N GLU A 2 1.67 17.09 -1.40
CA GLU A 2 2.19 15.78 -1.85
C GLU A 2 2.48 14.77 -0.74
N ARG A 3 3.14 15.18 0.36
CA ARG A 3 3.46 14.28 1.48
C ARG A 3 2.22 13.68 2.17
N ARG A 4 1.10 14.42 2.22
CA ARG A 4 -0.17 13.93 2.81
C ARG A 4 -0.80 12.87 1.91
N TRP A 5 -0.74 13.06 0.60
CA TRP A 5 -1.21 12.06 -0.38
C TRP A 5 -0.36 10.80 -0.36
N ALA A 6 0.97 10.93 -0.28
CA ALA A 6 1.87 9.79 -0.16
C ALA A 6 1.64 8.97 1.13
N ALA A 7 1.36 9.64 2.26
CA ALA A 7 0.96 8.96 3.49
C ALA A 7 -0.40 8.27 3.36
N LEU A 8 -1.36 8.89 2.66
CA LEU A 8 -2.68 8.33 2.45
C LEU A 8 -2.65 7.11 1.55
N THR A 9 -1.91 7.14 0.42
CA THR A 9 -1.74 5.98 -0.45
C THR A 9 -1.01 4.84 0.26
N LEU A 10 -0.02 5.17 1.09
CA LEU A 10 0.66 4.18 1.92
C LEU A 10 -0.32 3.46 2.86
N VAL A 11 -1.11 4.21 3.63
CA VAL A 11 -2.04 3.66 4.63
C VAL A 11 -3.18 2.91 3.96
N VAL A 12 -3.82 3.49 2.94
CA VAL A 12 -4.94 2.85 2.22
C VAL A 12 -4.46 1.59 1.53
N GLY A 13 -3.29 1.63 0.88
CA GLY A 13 -2.70 0.47 0.22
C GLY A 13 -2.37 -0.64 1.21
N ALA A 14 -1.70 -0.32 2.32
CA ALA A 14 -1.35 -1.29 3.35
C ALA A 14 -2.58 -1.91 4.01
N ALA A 15 -3.63 -1.12 4.26
CA ALA A 15 -4.89 -1.60 4.82
C ALA A 15 -5.62 -2.54 3.85
N ALA A 16 -5.71 -2.18 2.57
CA ALA A 16 -6.32 -3.03 1.54
C ALA A 16 -5.57 -4.35 1.39
N TRP A 17 -4.24 -4.29 1.31
CA TRP A 17 -3.40 -5.48 1.24
C TRP A 17 -3.56 -6.39 2.48
N ALA A 18 -3.48 -5.81 3.68
CA ALA A 18 -3.61 -6.55 4.94
C ALA A 18 -5.00 -7.17 5.08
N PHE A 19 -6.04 -6.46 4.67
CA PHE A 19 -7.40 -6.98 4.61
C PHE A 19 -7.48 -8.19 3.68
N THR A 20 -6.92 -8.12 2.48
CA THR A 20 -6.94 -9.28 1.58
C THR A 20 -6.15 -10.47 2.13
N VAL A 21 -4.98 -10.24 2.72
CA VAL A 21 -4.21 -11.31 3.37
C VAL A 21 -5.03 -11.97 4.48
N ALA A 22 -5.72 -11.18 5.31
CA ALA A 22 -6.59 -11.71 6.34
C ALA A 22 -7.75 -12.54 5.75
N THR A 23 -8.37 -12.10 4.64
CA THR A 23 -9.42 -12.87 3.97
C THR A 23 -8.91 -14.18 3.36
N PHE A 24 -7.65 -14.25 2.91
CA PHE A 24 -7.07 -15.51 2.44
C PHE A 24 -6.70 -16.47 3.58
N LEU A 25 -6.34 -15.95 4.75
CA LEU A 25 -6.04 -16.76 5.93
C LEU A 25 -7.29 -17.32 6.60
N VAL A 26 -8.42 -16.63 6.47
CA VAL A 26 -9.73 -17.14 6.86
C VAL A 26 -10.28 -17.94 5.69
N ASP A 27 -9.98 -19.24 5.68
CA ASP A 27 -10.47 -20.16 4.65
C ASP A 27 -12.01 -20.19 4.65
N PHE A 28 -12.63 -19.66 3.58
CA PHE A 28 -14.08 -19.62 3.41
C PHE A 28 -14.62 -20.81 2.58
N GLY A 29 -13.77 -21.76 2.17
CA GLY A 29 -14.21 -23.06 1.65
C GLY A 29 -14.92 -23.09 0.28
N ASP A 30 -15.09 -21.96 -0.39
CA ASP A 30 -15.64 -21.90 -1.75
C ASP A 30 -14.98 -20.76 -2.54
N HIS A 31 -14.16 -21.12 -3.53
CA HIS A 31 -13.34 -20.18 -4.29
C HIS A 31 -14.14 -19.64 -5.49
N ASP A 32 -15.04 -18.70 -5.20
CA ASP A 32 -15.89 -18.04 -6.20
C ASP A 32 -15.26 -16.71 -6.69
N LEU A 33 -15.96 -15.95 -7.55
CA LEU A 33 -15.55 -14.62 -8.08
C LEU A 33 -14.94 -13.65 -7.03
N ALA A 34 -15.25 -13.87 -5.74
CA ALA A 34 -14.64 -13.21 -4.59
C ALA A 34 -13.09 -13.26 -4.59
N GLU A 35 -12.46 -14.36 -5.04
CA GLU A 35 -11.00 -14.46 -5.13
C GLU A 35 -10.39 -13.50 -6.14
N GLY A 36 -11.07 -13.29 -7.28
CA GLY A 36 -10.60 -12.36 -8.30
C GLY A 36 -10.56 -10.92 -7.79
N PHE A 37 -11.61 -10.52 -7.04
CA PHE A 37 -11.66 -9.21 -6.39
C PHE A 37 -10.66 -9.08 -5.24
N ALA A 38 -10.46 -10.15 -4.46
CA ALA A 38 -9.44 -10.21 -3.42
C ALA A 38 -8.03 -10.02 -4.03
N LEU A 39 -7.70 -10.75 -5.10
CA LEU A 39 -6.41 -10.63 -5.79
C LEU A 39 -6.18 -9.20 -6.33
N LEU A 40 -7.21 -8.57 -6.91
CA LEU A 40 -7.14 -7.17 -7.33
C LEU A 40 -6.82 -6.27 -6.13
N ALA A 41 -7.56 -6.39 -5.03
CA ALA A 41 -7.31 -5.61 -3.81
C ALA A 41 -5.91 -5.86 -3.23
N PHE A 42 -5.38 -7.08 -3.32
CA PHE A 42 -4.03 -7.42 -2.90
C PHE A 42 -2.98 -6.69 -3.75
N VAL A 43 -3.08 -6.80 -5.08
CA VAL A 43 -2.10 -6.20 -6.00
C VAL A 43 -2.17 -4.68 -5.94
N PHE A 44 -3.36 -4.09 -6.01
CA PHE A 44 -3.54 -2.64 -5.92
C PHE A 44 -3.18 -2.10 -4.53
N GLY A 45 -3.52 -2.82 -3.47
CA GLY A 45 -3.14 -2.46 -2.11
C GLY A 45 -1.62 -2.41 -1.93
N LEU A 46 -0.93 -3.47 -2.37
CA LEU A 46 0.53 -3.52 -2.34
C LEU A 46 1.17 -2.41 -3.18
N PHE A 47 0.63 -2.18 -4.39
CA PHE A 47 1.12 -1.12 -5.27
C PHE A 47 0.99 0.26 -4.64
N LEU A 48 -0.19 0.60 -4.09
CA LEU A 48 -0.42 1.89 -3.41
C LEU A 48 0.46 2.06 -2.17
N ALA A 49 0.64 0.98 -1.41
CA ALA A 49 1.54 0.95 -0.25
C ALA A 49 2.97 1.28 -0.68
N TRP A 50 3.45 0.61 -1.73
CA TRP A 50 4.77 0.80 -2.28
C TRP A 50 4.98 2.23 -2.81
N GLU A 51 4.06 2.75 -3.63
CA GLU A 51 4.11 4.12 -4.17
C GLU A 51 4.17 5.17 -3.06
N GLY A 52 3.29 5.06 -2.06
CA GLY A 52 3.28 5.96 -0.91
C GLY A 52 4.59 5.91 -0.10
N GLY A 53 5.08 4.70 0.19
CA GLY A 53 6.35 4.48 0.88
C GLY A 53 7.55 5.02 0.12
N PHE A 54 7.61 4.75 -1.19
CA PHE A 54 8.68 5.22 -2.07
C PHE A 54 8.70 6.74 -2.18
N SER A 55 7.53 7.36 -2.33
CA SER A 55 7.39 8.83 -2.37
C SER A 55 7.87 9.48 -1.07
N LEU A 56 7.47 8.93 0.09
CA LEU A 56 7.94 9.41 1.40
C LEU A 56 9.45 9.23 1.59
N TRP A 57 9.99 8.07 1.20
CA TRP A 57 11.42 7.80 1.23
C TRP A 57 12.21 8.79 0.35
N ARG A 58 11.73 9.04 -0.88
CA ARG A 58 12.33 10.01 -1.80
C ARG A 58 12.35 11.41 -1.19
N HIS A 59 11.25 11.86 -0.60
CA HIS A 59 11.21 13.16 0.07
C HIS A 59 12.21 13.25 1.23
N HIS A 60 12.34 12.20 2.04
CA HIS A 60 13.31 12.17 3.14
C HIS A 60 14.76 12.20 2.62
N ALA A 61 15.06 11.41 1.57
CA ALA A 61 16.39 11.35 0.96
C ALA A 61 16.82 12.67 0.30
N LEU A 62 15.88 13.44 -0.24
CA LEU A 62 16.15 14.77 -0.79
C LEU A 62 16.35 15.81 0.33
N ALA A 63 15.53 15.76 1.38
CA ALA A 63 15.66 16.67 2.51
C ALA A 63 17.01 16.51 3.25
N SER A 64 17.53 15.29 3.35
CA SER A 64 18.84 15.04 3.97
C SER A 64 20.02 15.55 3.12
N ARG A 65 19.87 15.63 1.80
CA ARG A 65 20.88 16.16 0.87
C ARG A 65 20.91 17.68 0.79
N GLN A 66 19.83 18.36 1.20
CA GLN A 66 19.71 19.82 1.15
C GLN A 66 20.15 20.54 2.43
N LYS A 67 20.58 19.81 3.46
CA LYS A 67 21.18 20.45 4.65
C LYS A 67 22.49 21.15 4.23
N PRO A 68 22.58 22.49 4.31
CA PRO A 68 23.86 23.16 4.14
C PRO A 68 24.78 22.72 5.27
N ARG A 69 26.02 22.37 4.92
CA ARG A 69 27.08 22.09 5.91
C ARG A 69 27.34 23.31 6.78
#